data_AF-A0A2V6TU09-F1
#
_entry.id   AF-A0A2V6TU09-F1
#
_cell.length_a   1.000
_cell.length_b   1.000
_cell.length_c   1.000
_cell.angle_alpha   90.00
_cell.angle_beta   90.00
_cell.angle_gamma   90.00
#
_symmetry.space_group_name_H-M   'P 1'
#
loop_
_entity.id
_entity.type
_entity.pdbx_description
1 polymer ?
#
loop_
_entity_poly.entity_id
_entity_poly.type
_entity_poly.pdbx_seq_one_letter_code
_entity_poly.pdbx_strand_id
1 'polypeptide(L)'
;MSLRRVAYLVIVPLVLVTVLAGCKHYWGKPGGTAEQFEIDSRECLKESSPTPQMVAYGVRSEQIYRGCLRARGWVREEKQVNPPPLGWYRGVEDWD
;
A
#
# COMPACT_ATOMS: atom_id res chain seq x y z
N MET A 1 13.98 -11.72 41.17
CA MET A 1 12.82 -11.63 40.24
C MET A 1 12.47 -13.03 39.76
N SER A 2 11.20 -13.46 39.87
CA SER A 2 10.78 -14.81 39.43
C SER A 2 10.93 -14.96 37.91
N LEU A 3 11.41 -16.13 37.45
CA LEU A 3 11.53 -16.48 36.03
C LEU A 3 10.22 -16.25 35.25
N ARG A 4 9.07 -16.46 35.92
CA ARG A 4 7.74 -16.17 35.38
C ARG A 4 7.52 -14.67 35.12
N ARG A 5 7.98 -13.80 36.04
CA ARG A 5 7.86 -12.34 35.87
C ARG A 5 8.77 -11.83 34.75
N VAL A 6 9.96 -12.41 34.58
CA VAL A 6 10.86 -12.09 33.46
C VAL A 6 10.25 -12.55 32.13
N ALA A 7 9.69 -13.77 32.08
CA ALA A 7 8.99 -14.27 30.90
C ALA A 7 7.80 -13.36 30.50
N TYR A 8 6.96 -12.96 31.45
CA TYR A 8 5.84 -12.06 31.16
C TYR A 8 6.28 -10.65 30.74
N LEU A 9 7.32 -10.09 31.37
CA LEU A 9 7.78 -8.72 31.07
C LEU A 9 8.60 -8.61 29.79
N VAL A 10 9.15 -9.72 29.26
CA VAL A 10 9.99 -9.71 28.05
C VAL A 10 9.30 -10.38 26.87
N ILE A 11 8.65 -11.53 27.06
CA ILE A 11 8.08 -12.31 25.96
C ILE A 11 6.77 -11.68 25.45
N VAL A 12 5.91 -11.19 26.35
CA VAL A 12 4.64 -10.56 25.96
C VAL A 12 4.84 -9.31 25.08
N PRO A 13 5.68 -8.32 25.44
CA PRO A 13 5.89 -7.17 24.57
C PRO A 13 6.60 -7.55 23.25
N LEU A 14 7.51 -8.53 23.26
CA LEU A 14 8.17 -9.00 22.04
C LEU A 14 7.16 -9.59 21.04
N VAL A 15 6.24 -10.44 21.51
CA VAL A 15 5.15 -10.98 20.70
C VAL A 15 4.23 -9.85 20.22
N LEU A 16 3.88 -8.90 21.10
CA LEU A 16 3.04 -7.76 20.74
C LEU A 16 3.63 -6.92 19.61
N VAL A 17 4.96 -6.69 19.63
CA VAL A 17 5.67 -5.95 18.58
C VAL A 17 5.63 -6.69 17.24
N THR A 18 5.74 -8.03 17.24
CA THR A 18 5.69 -8.81 15.99
C THR A 18 4.30 -8.85 15.35
N VAL A 19 3.22 -8.81 16.14
CA VAL A 19 1.84 -8.84 15.63
C VAL A 19 1.43 -7.49 15.02
N LEU A 20 2.07 -6.39 15.44
CA LEU A 20 1.77 -5.04 14.95
C LEU A 20 2.42 -4.71 13.60
N ALA A 21 3.27 -5.59 13.05
CA ALA A 21 3.78 -5.47 11.69
C ALA A 21 2.65 -5.82 10.69
N GLY A 22 1.66 -4.94 10.60
CA GLY A 22 0.46 -5.14 9.77
C GLY A 22 0.82 -5.28 8.30
N CYS A 23 0.06 -6.16 7.63
CA CYS A 23 0.16 -6.33 6.19
C CYS A 23 -0.17 -5.03 5.44
N LYS A 24 0.57 -4.74 4.37
CA LYS A 24 0.33 -3.57 3.51
C LYS A 24 0.20 -3.99 2.07
N HIS A 25 -0.56 -3.22 1.31
CA HIS A 25 -0.75 -3.49 -0.10
C HIS A 25 0.24 -2.70 -0.94
N TYR A 26 0.81 -3.38 -1.94
CA TYR A 26 1.79 -2.84 -2.86
C TYR A 26 1.46 -3.25 -4.30
N TRP A 27 2.00 -2.51 -5.24
CA TRP A 27 1.86 -2.76 -6.67
C TRP A 27 3.16 -3.30 -7.27
N GLY A 28 3.07 -4.36 -8.05
CA GLY A 28 4.20 -4.94 -8.78
C GLY A 28 3.87 -5.17 -10.24
N LYS A 29 4.88 -5.16 -11.10
CA LYS A 29 4.76 -5.46 -12.54
C LYS A 29 6.07 -6.12 -13.01
N PRO A 30 6.02 -7.22 -13.77
CA PRO A 30 7.22 -7.84 -14.33
C PRO A 30 8.02 -6.82 -15.17
N GLY A 31 9.29 -6.59 -14.80
CA GLY A 31 10.15 -5.58 -15.44
C GLY A 31 9.75 -4.11 -15.20
N GLY A 32 8.75 -3.86 -14.35
CA GLY A 32 8.34 -2.50 -13.96
C GLY A 32 9.39 -1.83 -13.07
N THR A 33 9.56 -0.52 -13.24
CA THR A 33 10.46 0.30 -12.43
C THR A 33 9.67 1.24 -11.52
N ALA A 34 10.35 1.83 -10.54
CA ALA A 34 9.75 2.84 -9.65
C ALA A 34 9.27 4.05 -10.46
N GLU A 35 10.09 4.51 -11.42
CA GLU A 35 9.75 5.63 -12.30
C GLU A 35 8.51 5.33 -13.15
N GLN A 36 8.40 4.13 -13.73
CA GLN A 36 7.21 3.73 -14.47
C GLN A 36 5.97 3.70 -13.56
N PHE A 37 6.13 3.19 -12.33
CA PHE A 37 5.03 3.19 -11.36
C PHE A 37 4.58 4.61 -11.01
N GLU A 38 5.51 5.54 -10.77
CA GLU A 38 5.19 6.92 -10.42
C GLU A 38 4.46 7.64 -11.57
N ILE A 39 4.88 7.42 -12.81
CA ILE A 39 4.22 7.95 -14.01
C ILE A 39 2.80 7.38 -14.09
N ASP A 40 2.66 6.05 -14.06
CA ASP A 40 1.36 5.38 -14.20
C ASP A 40 0.40 5.75 -13.07
N SER A 41 0.89 5.73 -11.83
CA SER A 41 0.14 6.10 -10.63
C SER A 41 -0.38 7.53 -10.71
N ARG A 42 0.45 8.49 -11.12
CA ARG A 42 0.04 9.89 -11.26
C ARG A 42 -1.03 10.06 -12.34
N GLU A 43 -0.90 9.37 -13.47
CA GLU A 43 -1.90 9.45 -14.55
C GLU A 43 -3.22 8.80 -14.13
N CYS A 44 -3.17 7.60 -13.56
CA CYS A 44 -4.36 6.94 -13.01
C CYS A 44 -5.02 7.75 -11.89
N LEU A 45 -4.26 8.51 -11.12
CA LEU A 45 -4.82 9.40 -10.09
C LEU A 45 -5.61 10.55 -10.71
N LYS A 46 -5.18 11.10 -11.85
CA LYS A 46 -5.95 12.11 -12.59
C LYS A 46 -7.25 11.53 -13.15
N GLU A 47 -7.19 10.30 -13.68
CA GLU A 47 -8.38 9.59 -14.19
C GLU A 47 -9.38 9.25 -13.09
N SER A 48 -8.94 9.15 -11.83
CA SER A 48 -9.80 8.82 -10.68
C SER A 48 -10.87 9.88 -10.38
N SER A 49 -10.78 11.07 -10.97
CA SER A 49 -11.79 12.13 -10.90
C SER A 49 -12.42 12.36 -12.29
N PRO A 50 -13.32 11.49 -12.75
CA PRO A 50 -13.78 11.46 -14.16
C PRO A 50 -14.68 12.62 -14.58
N THR A 51 -15.19 13.42 -13.63
CA THR A 51 -16.08 14.56 -13.93
C THR A 51 -15.47 15.87 -13.43
N PRO A 52 -15.76 17.01 -14.10
CA PRO A 52 -15.31 18.33 -13.63
C PRO A 52 -15.74 18.63 -12.20
N GLN A 53 -16.93 18.18 -11.79
CA GLN A 53 -17.44 18.35 -10.43
C GLN A 53 -16.59 17.57 -9.43
N MET A 54 -16.23 16.31 -9.72
CA MET A 54 -15.36 15.52 -8.85
C MET A 54 -13.98 16.16 -8.71
N VAL A 55 -13.42 16.70 -9.80
CA VAL A 55 -12.16 17.46 -9.74
C VAL A 55 -12.31 18.69 -8.85
N ALA A 56 -13.39 19.47 -9.03
CA ALA A 56 -13.63 20.70 -8.26
C ALA A 56 -13.77 20.45 -6.75
N TYR A 57 -14.32 19.30 -6.35
CA TYR A 57 -14.48 18.91 -4.94
C TYR A 57 -13.37 18.00 -4.42
N GLY A 58 -12.31 17.73 -5.20
CA GLY A 58 -11.21 16.85 -4.79
C GLY A 58 -11.62 15.37 -4.63
N VAL A 59 -12.78 14.97 -5.15
CA VAL A 59 -13.31 13.61 -5.03
C VAL A 59 -12.57 12.70 -5.99
N ARG A 60 -12.02 11.60 -5.47
CA ARG A 60 -11.25 10.60 -6.21
C ARG A 60 -11.87 9.23 -6.03
N SER A 61 -11.97 8.46 -7.11
CA SER A 61 -12.47 7.09 -7.07
C SER A 61 -11.32 6.11 -6.96
N GLU A 62 -11.23 5.44 -5.80
CA GLU A 62 -10.29 4.34 -5.60
C GLU A 62 -10.43 3.25 -6.66
N GLN A 63 -11.67 2.93 -7.04
CA GLN A 63 -11.97 1.87 -7.99
C GLN A 63 -11.40 2.19 -9.37
N ILE A 64 -11.52 3.45 -9.82
CA ILE A 64 -10.98 3.89 -11.11
C ILE A 64 -9.45 3.89 -11.07
N TYR A 65 -8.83 4.43 -10.01
CA TYR A 65 -7.36 4.40 -9.87
C TYR A 65 -6.80 2.97 -9.92
N ARG A 66 -7.36 2.07 -9.10
CA ARG A 66 -6.94 0.66 -9.06
C ARG A 66 -7.22 -0.03 -10.40
N GLY A 67 -8.34 0.28 -11.05
CA GLY A 67 -8.68 -0.23 -12.37
C GLY A 67 -7.68 0.17 -13.45
N CYS A 68 -7.33 1.46 -13.51
CA CYS A 68 -6.36 2.00 -14.44
C CYS A 68 -4.97 1.35 -14.26
N LEU A 69 -4.50 1.19 -13.02
CA LEU A 69 -3.22 0.53 -12.76
C LEU A 69 -3.22 -0.94 -13.23
N ARG A 70 -4.31 -1.69 -12.97
CA ARG A 70 -4.45 -3.06 -13.49
C ARG A 70 -4.45 -3.11 -15.01
N ALA A 71 -5.13 -2.17 -15.67
CA ALA A 71 -5.13 -2.06 -17.13
C ALA A 71 -3.72 -1.80 -17.69
N ARG A 72 -2.86 -1.12 -16.94
CA ARG A 72 -1.44 -0.91 -17.26
C ARG A 72 -0.53 -2.08 -16.86
N GLY A 73 -1.10 -3.19 -16.40
CA GLY A 73 -0.37 -4.42 -16.06
C GLY A 73 0.22 -4.45 -14.65
N TRP A 74 -0.18 -3.52 -13.78
CA TRP A 74 0.20 -3.57 -12.37
C TRP A 74 -0.70 -4.53 -11.58
N VAL A 75 -0.10 -5.35 -10.74
CA VAL A 75 -0.78 -6.30 -9.84
C VAL A 75 -0.67 -5.78 -8.41
N ARG A 76 -1.80 -5.77 -7.69
CA ARG A 76 -1.85 -5.36 -6.29
C ARG A 76 -1.82 -6.60 -5.40
N GLU A 77 -0.87 -6.67 -4.47
CA GLU A 77 -0.77 -7.75 -3.50
C GLU A 77 -0.50 -7.22 -2.10
N GLU A 78 -0.95 -8.00 -1.12
CA GLU A 78 -0.62 -7.80 0.27
C GLU A 78 0.78 -8.37 0.58
N LYS A 79 1.64 -7.57 1.20
CA LYS A 79 2.96 -7.98 1.68
C LYS A 79 3.05 -7.77 3.19
N GLN A 80 3.62 -8.76 3.87
CA GLN A 80 3.86 -8.74 5.32
C GLN A 80 5.09 -7.93 5.72
N VAL A 81 5.90 -7.50 4.74
CA VAL A 81 7.17 -6.79 4.97
C VAL A 81 7.03 -5.34 4.54
N ASN A 82 7.50 -4.43 5.40
CA ASN A 82 7.59 -2.99 5.15
C ASN A 82 8.98 -2.49 5.58
N PRO A 83 9.86 -2.00 4.69
CA PRO A 83 9.61 -1.68 3.28
C PRO A 83 9.38 -2.92 2.40
N PRO A 84 8.66 -2.77 1.28
CA PRO A 84 8.37 -3.90 0.41
C PRO A 84 9.65 -4.40 -0.31
N PRO A 85 9.64 -5.62 -0.87
CA PRO A 85 10.73 -6.10 -1.72
C PRO A 85 10.93 -5.21 -2.96
N LEU A 86 12.10 -5.30 -3.61
CA LEU A 86 12.34 -4.61 -4.88
C LEU A 86 11.28 -4.98 -5.92
N GLY A 87 10.88 -4.00 -6.73
CA GLY A 87 9.82 -4.18 -7.74
C GLY A 87 8.38 -4.03 -7.19
N TRP A 88 8.23 -3.68 -5.91
CA TRP A 88 6.94 -3.42 -5.27
C TRP A 88 6.86 -1.98 -4.78
N TYR A 89 5.79 -1.28 -5.17
CA TYR A 89 5.65 0.16 -4.97
C TYR A 89 4.37 0.48 -4.21
N ARG A 90 4.43 1.46 -3.30
CA ARG A 90 3.25 1.89 -2.52
C ARG A 90 2.44 2.89 -3.35
N GLY A 91 1.16 2.60 -3.56
CA GLY A 91 0.23 3.50 -4.25
C GLY A 91 -0.47 4.48 -3.30
N VAL A 92 -1.47 5.20 -3.84
CA VAL A 92 -2.40 6.01 -3.05
C VAL A 92 -3.32 5.10 -2.26
N GLU A 93 -3.44 5.37 -0.96
CA GLU A 93 -4.16 4.52 -0.01
C GLU A 93 -5.14 5.33 0.86
N ASP A 94 -5.09 6.66 0.73
CA ASP A 94 -6.00 7.60 1.37
C ASP A 94 -7.05 8.04 0.34
N TRP A 95 -8.29 7.59 0.55
CA TRP A 95 -9.41 7.67 -0.40
C TRP A 95 -10.64 8.36 0.16
N ASP A 96 -10.54 8.92 1.37
CA ASP A 96 -11.63 9.60 2.08
C ASP A 96 -11.75 11.08 1.71
#